data_AF-A0A820KZG8-F1
#
_entry.id   AF-A0A820KZG8-F1
#
_cell.length_a   1.000
_cell.length_b   1.000
_cell.length_c   1.000
_cell.angle_alpha   90.00
_cell.angle_beta   90.00
_cell.angle_gamma   90.00
#
_symmetry.space_group_name_H-M   'P 1'
#
loop_
_entity.id
_entity.type
_entity.pdbx_description
1 polymer ?
#
loop_
_entity_poly.entity_id
_entity_poly.type
_entity_poly.pdbx_seq_one_letter_code
_entity_poly.pdbx_strand_id
1 'polypeptide(L)'
;MTYNQEKCLELCHSFMGQQCEVLSINVQQRTDIINLINNMKNLRALIVKCSKMTLTEKENQDLIQWLQQNLPTTCSISNSTDCNNNIRIWIR
;
A
#
# COMPACT_ATOMS: atom_id res chain seq x y z
N MET A 1 2.83 8.59 -11.09
CA MET A 1 1.46 8.40 -11.61
C MET A 1 0.62 7.80 -10.49
N THR A 2 -0.58 8.33 -10.21
CA THR A 2 -1.46 7.82 -9.13
C THR A 2 -2.41 6.76 -9.70
N TYR A 3 -2.52 5.62 -9.02
CA TYR A 3 -3.43 4.54 -9.33
C TYR A 3 -4.77 4.76 -8.62
N ASN A 4 -5.85 4.74 -9.39
CA ASN A 4 -7.21 4.66 -8.88
C ASN A 4 -7.60 3.18 -8.71
N GLN A 5 -8.80 2.95 -8.17
CA GLN A 5 -9.32 1.61 -7.91
C GLN A 5 -9.28 0.69 -9.14
N GLU A 6 -9.70 1.19 -10.30
CA GLU A 6 -9.71 0.43 -11.57
C GLU A 6 -8.31 -0.04 -11.97
N LYS A 7 -7.33 0.87 -11.98
CA LYS A 7 -5.94 0.53 -12.29
C LYS A 7 -5.31 -0.42 -11.27
N CYS A 8 -5.68 -0.29 -9.99
CA CYS A 8 -5.24 -1.24 -8.96
C CYS A 8 -5.78 -2.65 -9.24
N LEU A 9 -7.05 -2.76 -9.66
CA LEU A 9 -7.66 -4.05 -10.03
C LEU A 9 -7.04 -4.64 -11.29
N GLU A 10 -6.84 -3.83 -12.34
CA GLU A 10 -6.12 -4.25 -13.54
C GLU A 10 -4.72 -4.75 -13.21
N LEU A 11 -3.99 -4.03 -12.36
CA LEU A 11 -2.67 -4.43 -11.91
C LEU A 11 -2.73 -5.77 -11.16
N CYS A 12 -3.69 -5.95 -10.24
CA CYS A 12 -3.88 -7.21 -9.53
C CYS A 12 -4.11 -8.38 -10.49
N HIS A 13 -4.90 -8.20 -11.55
CA HIS A 13 -5.19 -9.27 -12.52
C HIS A 13 -4.12 -9.45 -13.60
N SER A 14 -3.19 -8.50 -13.72
CA SER A 14 -2.11 -8.59 -14.71
C SER A 14 -1.12 -9.70 -14.36
N PHE A 15 -0.47 -10.25 -15.39
CA PHE A 15 0.62 -11.22 -15.21
C PHE A 15 1.73 -10.67 -14.30
N MET A 16 2.09 -9.40 -14.48
CA MET A 16 3.10 -8.75 -13.65
C MET A 16 2.66 -8.64 -12.18
N GLY A 17 1.42 -8.23 -11.92
CA GLY A 17 0.92 -8.12 -10.53
C GLY A 17 0.82 -9.47 -9.83
N GLN A 18 0.45 -10.53 -10.55
CA GLN A 18 0.41 -11.89 -10.00
C GLN A 18 1.80 -12.43 -9.65
N GLN A 19 2.87 -11.98 -10.34
CA GLN A 19 4.26 -12.38 -10.08
C GLN A 19 5.04 -11.35 -9.24
N CYS A 20 4.39 -10.26 -8.81
CA CYS A 20 5.07 -9.16 -8.15
C CYS A 20 5.37 -9.49 -6.69
N GLU A 21 6.66 -9.50 -6.32
CA GLU A 21 7.07 -9.61 -4.91
C GLU A 21 7.22 -8.25 -4.22
N VAL A 22 7.61 -7.21 -4.96
CA VAL A 22 7.82 -5.86 -4.43
C VAL A 22 7.13 -4.84 -5.30
N LEU A 23 6.14 -4.15 -4.74
CA LEU A 23 5.39 -3.10 -5.44
C LEU A 23 5.67 -1.74 -4.79
N SER A 24 6.09 -0.78 -5.61
CA SER A 24 6.12 0.63 -5.22
C SER A 24 5.11 1.42 -6.04
N ILE A 25 4.13 2.05 -5.38
CA ILE A 25 2.95 2.59 -6.05
C ILE A 25 2.37 3.80 -5.30
N ASN A 26 1.84 4.75 -6.05
CA ASN A 26 1.02 5.82 -5.48
C ASN A 26 -0.44 5.46 -5.70
N VAL A 27 -1.24 5.36 -4.64
CA VAL A 27 -2.66 5.03 -4.69
C VAL A 27 -3.52 6.24 -4.37
N GLN A 28 -4.74 6.26 -4.88
CA GLN A 28 -5.68 7.34 -4.63
C GLN A 28 -6.40 7.17 -3.29
N GLN A 29 -6.73 5.94 -2.88
CA GLN A 29 -7.48 5.68 -1.64
C GLN A 29 -6.75 4.67 -0.75
N ARG A 30 -6.90 4.82 0.57
CA ARG A 30 -6.31 3.88 1.55
C ARG A 30 -6.86 2.45 1.42
N THR A 31 -8.10 2.30 0.97
CA THR A 31 -8.74 1.01 0.71
C THR A 31 -8.07 0.25 -0.43
N ASP A 32 -7.48 0.95 -1.40
CA ASP A 32 -6.75 0.33 -2.50
C ASP A 32 -5.50 -0.42 -2.00
N ILE A 33 -4.91 0.03 -0.88
CA ILE A 33 -3.77 -0.64 -0.22
C ILE A 33 -4.16 -2.06 0.20
N ILE A 34 -5.31 -2.19 0.86
CA ILE A 34 -5.83 -3.49 1.31
C ILE A 34 -6.14 -4.39 0.12
N ASN A 35 -6.74 -3.83 -0.92
CA ASN A 35 -7.06 -4.58 -2.14
C ASN A 35 -5.79 -5.14 -2.81
N LEU A 36 -4.74 -4.34 -2.92
CA LEU A 36 -3.46 -4.79 -3.47
C LEU A 36 -2.87 -5.95 -2.66
N ILE A 37 -2.83 -5.81 -1.33
CA ILE A 37 -2.30 -6.83 -0.42
C ILE A 37 -3.09 -8.14 -0.52
N ASN A 38 -4.42 -8.07 -0.59
CA ASN A 38 -5.27 -9.26 -0.61
C ASN A 38 -5.27 -10.00 -1.96
N ASN A 39 -5.00 -9.30 -3.07
CA ASN A 39 -5.12 -9.89 -4.41
C ASN A 39 -3.76 -10.26 -5.05
N MET A 40 -2.66 -9.64 -4.60
CA MET A 40 -1.31 -9.97 -5.08
C MET A 40 -0.66 -11.03 -4.19
N LYS A 41 -0.93 -12.30 -4.50
CA LYS A 41 -0.55 -13.45 -3.67
C LYS A 41 0.95 -13.60 -3.40
N ASN A 42 1.79 -13.13 -4.32
CA ASN A 42 3.23 -13.22 -4.20
C ASN A 42 3.87 -11.96 -3.59
N LEU A 43 3.06 -10.96 -3.23
CA LEU A 43 3.56 -9.69 -2.70
C LEU A 43 4.15 -9.88 -1.31
N ARG A 44 5.42 -9.47 -1.17
CA ARG A 44 6.21 -9.50 0.07
C ARG A 44 6.47 -8.11 0.63
N ALA A 45 6.48 -7.09 -0.23
CA ALA A 45 6.66 -5.72 0.18
C ALA A 45 5.82 -4.76 -0.66
N LEU A 46 5.10 -3.86 0.02
CA LEU A 46 4.35 -2.77 -0.58
C LEU A 46 4.87 -1.44 -0.06
N ILE A 47 5.39 -0.62 -0.96
CA ILE A 47 5.85 0.75 -0.70
C ILE A 47 4.82 1.69 -1.30
N VAL A 48 3.98 2.28 -0.46
CA VAL A 48 2.80 3.01 -0.91
C VAL A 48 2.75 4.44 -0.43
N LYS A 49 2.30 5.33 -1.32
CA LYS A 49 1.92 6.70 -1.02
C LYS A 49 0.45 6.93 -1.34
N CYS A 50 -0.29 7.53 -0.41
CA CYS A 50 -1.71 7.82 -0.60
C CYS A 50 -1.91 9.29 -1.04
N SER A 51 -2.33 9.51 -2.28
CA SER A 51 -2.36 10.84 -2.91
C SER A 51 -3.53 11.73 -2.48
N LYS A 52 -4.67 11.17 -2.02
CA LYS A 52 -5.81 11.99 -1.53
C LYS A 52 -5.64 12.50 -0.09
N MET A 53 -4.68 11.96 0.65
CA MET A 53 -4.37 12.45 1.99
C MET A 53 -3.28 13.50 1.87
N THR A 54 -3.49 14.65 2.50
CA THR A 54 -2.50 15.73 2.52
C THR A 54 -1.40 15.42 3.51
N LEU A 55 -0.84 14.20 3.49
CA LEU A 55 -0.10 13.52 4.56
C LEU A 55 0.68 14.46 5.50
N THR A 56 -0.05 15.12 6.38
CA THR A 56 0.49 15.73 7.57
C THR A 56 0.97 14.58 8.46
N GLU A 57 1.88 14.87 9.37
CA GLU A 57 2.43 13.84 10.27
C GLU A 57 1.30 13.10 11.02
N LYS A 58 0.23 13.83 11.37
CA LYS A 58 -0.99 13.27 11.97
C LYS A 58 -1.77 12.34 11.04
N GLU A 59 -2.06 12.75 9.81
CA GLU A 59 -2.78 11.89 8.85
C GLU A 59 -1.99 10.62 8.50
N ASN A 60 -0.65 10.71 8.51
CA ASN A 60 0.20 9.55 8.30
C ASN A 60 0.10 8.56 9.48
N GLN A 61 0.10 9.07 10.71
CA GLN A 61 -0.15 8.24 11.91
C GLN A 61 -1.54 7.61 11.88
N ASP A 62 -2.58 8.37 11.52
CA ASP A 62 -3.95 7.86 11.39
C ASP A 62 -4.04 6.75 10.32
N LEU A 63 -3.34 6.90 9.20
CA LEU A 63 -3.28 5.88 8.16
C LEU A 63 -2.54 4.62 8.64
N ILE A 64 -1.42 4.77 9.34
CA ILE A 64 -0.68 3.64 9.92
C ILE A 64 -1.55 2.89 10.94
N GLN A 65 -2.22 3.61 11.84
CA GLN A 65 -3.11 3.01 12.83
C GLN A 65 -4.28 2.29 12.16
N TRP A 66 -4.87 2.90 11.12
CA TRP A 66 -5.92 2.27 10.33
C TRP A 66 -5.42 0.98 9.64
N LEU A 67 -4.21 1.00 9.07
CA LEU A 67 -3.59 -0.19 8.46
C LEU A 67 -3.33 -1.27 9.50
N GLN A 68 -2.85 -0.94 10.70
CA GLN A 68 -2.64 -1.90 11.79
C GLN A 68 -3.93 -2.59 12.24
N GLN A 69 -5.08 -1.90 12.14
CA GLN A 69 -6.39 -2.46 12.50
C GLN A 69 -7.00 -3.33 11.39
N ASN A 70 -6.66 -3.06 10.12
CA ASN A 70 -7.29 -3.70 8.96
C ASN A 70 -6.40 -4.76 8.28
N LEU A 71 -5.09 -4.76 8.54
CA LEU A 71 -4.17 -5.75 8.00
C LEU A 71 -4.00 -6.95 8.92
N PRO A 72 -3.75 -8.14 8.36
CA PRO A 72 -3.39 -9.31 9.15
C PRO A 72 -2.12 -9.06 9.98
N THR A 73 -1.98 -9.77 11.10
CA THR A 73 -0.79 -9.71 11.97
C THR A 73 0.49 -10.23 11.30
N THR A 74 0.38 -10.86 10.13
CA THR A 74 1.52 -11.23 9.27
C THR A 74 2.16 -10.03 8.60
N CYS A 75 1.48 -8.89 8.56
CA CYS A 75 1.99 -7.65 7.99
C CYS A 75 2.76 -6.81 9.03
N SER A 76 3.94 -6.31 8.65
CA SER A 76 4.70 -5.34 9.45
C SER A 76 4.74 -3.99 8.74
N ILE A 77 4.34 -2.92 9.42
CA ILE A 77 4.28 -1.57 8.84
C ILE A 77 5.45 -0.75 9.37
N SER A 78 6.17 -0.10 8.46
CA SER A 78 7.27 0.82 8.76
C SER A 78 7.07 2.11 7.99
N ASN A 79 7.33 3.24 8.64
CA ASN A 79 7.32 4.54 7.97
C ASN A 79 8.72 4.78 7.39
N SER A 80 8.81 5.19 6.13
CA SER A 80 10.09 5.67 5.60
C SER A 80 10.41 6.99 6.29
N THR A 81 11.56 7.09 6.94
CA THR A 81 12.10 8.36 7.48
C THR A 81 12.46 9.36 6.38
N ASP A 82 12.38 8.94 5.13
CA ASP A 82 12.72 9.73 3.95
C ASP A 82 11.59 10.72 3.64
N CYS A 83 11.94 11.89 3.11
CA CYS A 83 11.08 13.05 2.84
C CYS A 83 9.84 12.80 1.95
N ASN A 84 9.62 11.56 1.50
CA ASN A 84 8.59 11.20 0.52
C ASN A 84 7.26 10.75 1.15
N ASN A 85 7.16 10.60 2.48
CA ASN A 85 5.98 10.15 3.21
C ASN A 85 5.43 8.81 2.67
N ASN A 86 6.33 7.87 2.41
CA ASN A 86 5.98 6.54 1.93
C ASN A 86 5.80 5.59 3.12
N ILE A 87 4.73 4.80 3.08
CA ILE A 87 4.50 3.71 4.02
C ILE A 87 5.04 2.43 3.40
N ARG A 88 5.89 1.71 4.14
CA ARG A 88 6.40 0.40 3.75
C ARG A 88 5.71 -0.68 4.56
N ILE A 89 5.06 -1.61 3.87
CA ILE A 89 4.34 -2.74 4.45
C ILE A 89 5.06 -4.00 4.00
N TRP A 90 5.52 -4.79 4.96
CA TRP A 90 6.14 -6.09 4.75
C TRP A 90 5.11 -7.18 5.00
N ILE A 91 5.03 -8.16 4.10
CA ILE A 91 4.07 -9.26 4.13
C ILE A 91 4.88 -10.55 4.27
N ARG A 92 4.57 -11.35 5.30
CA ARG A 92 5.21 -12.64 5.58
C ARG A 92 4.40 -13.81 5.05
#